data_AF-A0A2N5Z2Z7-F1
#
_entry.id   AF-A0A2N5Z2Z7-F1
#
_cell.length_a   1.000
_cell.length_b   1.000
_cell.length_c   1.000
_cell.angle_alpha   90.00
_cell.angle_beta   90.00
_cell.angle_gamma   90.00
#
_symmetry.space_group_name_H-M   'P 1'
#
loop_
_entity.id
_entity.type
_entity.pdbx_description
1 polymer ?
#
loop_
_entity_poly.entity_id
_entity_poly.type
_entity_poly.pdbx_seq_one_letter_code
_entity_poly.pdbx_strand_id
1 'polypeptide(L)'
;MTLDQKFIDFMIPENDELINYSHRTKTERIADIIMNEGFEFVDSLQKTTDTVSKDPVHLQYWHNLREIYGNFTVVLSISKALMDKYIVKLNQIKNSHVSVEQLFSIKDIYLDDNDEEVYTLPPAYVKGYFNCKTGSIVKNNNFNPYFEDIIFTENLNKLMNV
;
A
#
# COMPACT_ATOMS: atom_id res chain seq x y z
N MET A 1 -19.17 16.56 11.65
CA MET A 1 -19.05 16.56 10.17
C MET A 1 -19.17 15.11 9.75
N THR A 2 -20.11 14.77 8.87
CA THR A 2 -20.28 13.40 8.37
C THR A 2 -19.28 13.19 7.23
N LEU A 3 -18.56 12.08 7.24
CA LEU A 3 -17.61 11.72 6.19
C LEU A 3 -18.32 11.68 4.84
N ASP A 4 -17.69 12.19 3.80
CA ASP A 4 -18.23 12.11 2.45
C ASP A 4 -18.38 10.62 2.06
N GLN A 5 -19.58 10.23 1.62
CA GLN A 5 -19.82 8.86 1.16
C GLN A 5 -18.86 8.47 0.03
N LYS A 6 -18.48 9.41 -0.83
CA LYS A 6 -17.48 9.19 -1.88
C LYS A 6 -16.13 8.80 -1.31
N PHE A 7 -15.74 9.38 -0.17
CA PHE A 7 -14.51 8.99 0.51
C PHE A 7 -14.64 7.56 1.03
N ILE A 8 -15.74 7.23 1.72
CA ILE A 8 -15.98 5.87 2.23
C ILE A 8 -15.92 4.84 1.10
N ASP A 9 -16.66 5.05 0.02
CA ASP A 9 -16.74 4.15 -1.13
C ASP A 9 -15.37 3.99 -1.82
N PHE A 10 -14.57 5.06 -1.84
CA PHE A 10 -13.23 5.00 -2.40
C PHE A 10 -12.26 4.20 -1.54
N MET A 11 -12.36 4.33 -0.21
CA MET A 11 -11.46 3.67 0.74
C MET A 11 -11.73 2.17 0.87
N ILE A 12 -13.00 1.76 0.90
CA ILE A 12 -13.38 0.37 1.17
C ILE A 12 -12.93 -0.56 0.01
N PRO A 13 -12.43 -1.79 0.31
CA PRO A 13 -12.14 -2.79 -0.70
C PRO A 13 -13.37 -3.15 -1.54
N GLU A 14 -13.18 -3.36 -2.84
CA GLU A 14 -14.29 -3.66 -3.76
C GLU A 14 -14.93 -5.03 -3.48
N ASN A 15 -14.17 -5.94 -2.88
CA ASN A 15 -14.62 -7.25 -2.46
C ASN A 15 -13.78 -7.77 -1.29
N ASP A 16 -14.16 -8.93 -0.76
CA ASP A 16 -13.51 -9.55 0.39
C ASP A 16 -12.15 -10.18 0.08
N GLU A 17 -11.76 -10.30 -1.18
CA GLU A 17 -10.47 -10.84 -1.65
C GLU A 17 -9.36 -9.79 -1.67
N LEU A 18 -9.68 -8.53 -1.35
CA LEU A 18 -8.74 -7.42 -1.37
C LEU A 18 -8.47 -6.90 0.04
N ILE A 19 -7.23 -6.49 0.28
CA ILE A 19 -6.82 -5.72 1.46
C ILE A 19 -6.49 -4.31 0.97
N ASN A 20 -7.19 -3.31 1.48
CA ASN A 20 -6.84 -1.92 1.20
C ASN A 20 -5.96 -1.38 2.33
N TYR A 21 -4.96 -0.59 1.95
CA TYR A 21 -4.14 0.19 2.86
C TYR A 21 -4.29 1.66 2.50
N SER A 22 -4.06 2.52 3.48
CA SER A 22 -4.21 3.97 3.32
C SER A 22 -2.98 4.70 3.82
N HIS A 23 -2.60 5.73 3.06
CA HIS A 23 -1.49 6.61 3.39
C HIS A 23 -1.91 8.06 3.15
N ARG A 24 -1.48 8.98 4.02
CA ARG A 24 -1.72 10.42 3.83
C ARG A 24 -0.45 11.14 3.44
N THR A 25 -0.60 12.03 2.46
CA THR A 25 0.45 12.93 2.02
C THR A 25 -0.01 14.38 1.95
N LYS A 26 0.95 15.30 2.11
CA LYS A 26 0.70 16.74 2.25
C LYS A 26 0.37 17.42 0.93
N THR A 27 0.89 16.92 -0.18
CA THR A 27 0.82 17.57 -1.49
C THR A 27 0.38 16.61 -2.57
N GLU A 28 -0.38 17.11 -3.54
CA GLU A 28 -0.80 16.37 -4.73
C GLU A 28 0.39 15.77 -5.48
N ARG A 29 1.47 16.55 -5.65
CA ARG A 29 2.72 16.09 -6.28
C ARG A 29 3.26 14.77 -5.71
N ILE A 30 3.18 14.57 -4.39
CA ILE A 30 3.65 13.33 -3.76
C ILE A 30 2.66 12.20 -4.05
N ALA A 31 1.35 12.47 -4.04
CA ALA A 31 0.35 11.49 -4.43
C ALA A 31 0.55 11.06 -5.88
N ASP A 32 0.82 11.99 -6.79
CA ASP A 32 1.14 11.71 -8.19
C ASP A 32 2.42 10.89 -8.36
N ILE A 33 3.47 11.18 -7.58
CA ILE A 33 4.68 10.34 -7.58
C ILE A 33 4.33 8.91 -7.17
N ILE A 34 3.58 8.74 -6.08
CA ILE A 34 3.18 7.40 -5.61
C ILE A 34 2.38 6.66 -6.69
N MET A 35 1.46 7.36 -7.36
CA MET A 35 0.63 6.80 -8.43
C MET A 35 1.42 6.29 -9.63
N ASN A 36 2.54 6.94 -9.95
CA ASN A 36 3.32 6.64 -11.15
C ASN A 36 4.54 5.75 -10.86
N GLU A 37 5.18 5.92 -9.70
CA GLU A 37 6.46 5.29 -9.36
C GLU A 37 6.31 4.16 -8.33
N GLY A 38 5.16 4.07 -7.67
CA GLY A 38 4.89 3.08 -6.65
C GLY A 38 4.96 3.64 -5.24
N PHE A 39 4.72 2.79 -4.25
CA PHE A 39 4.69 3.20 -2.86
C PHE A 39 5.95 2.74 -2.13
N GLU A 40 6.76 3.71 -1.71
CA GLU A 40 7.93 3.47 -0.89
C GLU A 40 7.57 3.35 0.58
N PHE A 41 8.11 2.33 1.25
CA PHE A 41 7.96 2.12 2.68
C PHE A 41 9.26 1.64 3.31
N VAL A 42 9.40 1.94 4.60
CA VAL A 42 10.59 1.63 5.39
C VAL A 42 10.25 0.54 6.40
N ASP A 43 11.10 -0.48 6.48
CA ASP A 43 10.96 -1.66 7.34
C ASP A 43 9.65 -2.45 7.12
N SER A 44 8.48 -1.94 7.51
CA SER A 44 7.21 -2.61 7.25
C SER A 44 6.14 -1.68 6.70
N LEU A 45 5.28 -2.21 5.82
CA LEU A 45 4.16 -1.46 5.23
C LEU A 45 3.22 -0.88 6.31
N GLN A 46 3.10 -1.57 7.44
CA GLN A 46 2.24 -1.18 8.57
C GLN A 46 2.76 0.02 9.35
N LYS A 47 4.06 0.38 9.22
CA LYS A 47 4.61 1.60 9.81
C LYS A 47 4.20 2.85 9.04
N THR A 48 3.99 2.72 7.73
CA THR A 48 3.75 3.85 6.81
C THR A 48 2.31 3.95 6.34
N THR A 49 1.52 2.89 6.54
CA THR A 49 0.12 2.81 6.12
C THR A 49 -0.78 2.27 7.23
N ASP A 50 -2.08 2.53 7.10
CA ASP A 50 -3.10 1.89 7.92
C ASP A 50 -3.96 0.97 7.05
N THR A 51 -4.20 -0.26 7.49
CA THR A 51 -5.18 -1.16 6.87
C THR A 51 -6.58 -0.56 6.98
N VAL A 52 -7.31 -0.53 5.86
CA VAL A 52 -8.62 0.08 5.79
C VAL A 52 -9.69 -0.83 6.39
N SER A 53 -10.40 -0.33 7.39
CA SER A 53 -11.61 -0.98 7.94
C SER A 53 -12.80 -0.82 7.02
N LYS A 54 -13.68 -1.83 7.00
CA LYS A 54 -15.00 -1.75 6.33
C LYS A 54 -16.05 -1.02 7.17
N ASP A 55 -15.76 -0.75 8.44
CA ASP A 55 -16.65 -0.02 9.34
C ASP A 55 -16.56 1.50 9.07
N PRO A 56 -17.63 2.15 8.60
CA PRO A 56 -17.64 3.60 8.36
C PRO A 56 -17.36 4.44 9.60
N VAL A 57 -17.70 3.96 10.80
CA VAL A 57 -17.43 4.67 12.06
C VAL A 57 -15.93 4.69 12.33
N HIS A 58 -15.27 3.55 12.13
CA HIS A 58 -13.80 3.46 12.20
C HIS A 58 -13.15 4.37 11.16
N LEU A 59 -13.63 4.34 9.90
CA LEU A 59 -13.10 5.20 8.84
C LEU A 59 -13.23 6.69 9.16
N GLN A 60 -14.34 7.10 9.75
CA GLN A 60 -14.55 8.48 10.20
C GLN A 60 -13.56 8.87 11.30
N TYR A 61 -13.37 8.00 12.29
CA TYR A 61 -12.40 8.23 13.36
C TYR A 61 -10.98 8.35 12.80
N TRP A 62 -10.58 7.41 11.93
CA TRP A 62 -9.30 7.41 11.24
C TRP A 62 -9.11 8.68 10.41
N HIS A 63 -10.12 9.09 9.65
CA HIS A 63 -10.05 10.27 8.79
C HIS A 63 -9.71 11.53 9.59
N ASN A 64 -10.38 11.72 10.73
CA ASN A 64 -10.15 12.86 11.62
C ASN A 64 -8.77 12.78 12.27
N LEU A 65 -8.38 11.61 12.79
CA LEU A 65 -7.09 11.41 13.45
C LEU A 65 -5.92 11.70 12.52
N ARG A 66 -6.04 11.31 11.25
CA ARG A 66 -4.96 11.42 10.28
C ARG A 66 -4.93 12.76 9.53
N GLU A 67 -5.91 13.64 9.69
CA GLU A 67 -5.99 14.93 8.99
C GLU A 67 -4.69 15.74 9.06
N ILE A 68 -4.01 15.71 10.20
CA ILE A 68 -2.73 16.41 10.44
C ILE A 68 -1.59 15.97 9.51
N TYR A 69 -1.66 14.77 8.94
CA TYR A 69 -0.59 14.21 8.11
C TYR A 69 -0.71 14.62 6.64
N GLY A 70 -1.86 15.18 6.22
CA GLY A 70 -2.00 15.72 4.87
C GLY A 70 -3.41 15.66 4.32
N ASN A 71 -3.60 16.32 3.18
CA ASN A 71 -4.91 16.49 2.54
C ASN A 71 -5.19 15.45 1.45
N PHE A 72 -4.21 14.61 1.12
CA PHE A 72 -4.33 13.62 0.06
C PHE A 72 -4.24 12.24 0.69
N THR A 73 -5.29 11.44 0.55
CA THR A 73 -5.31 10.06 1.02
C THR A 73 -5.11 9.13 -0.17
N VAL A 74 -3.95 8.51 -0.24
CA VAL A 74 -3.63 7.46 -1.20
C VAL A 74 -4.18 6.14 -0.69
N VAL A 75 -4.77 5.34 -1.58
CA VAL A 75 -5.27 4.00 -1.28
C VAL A 75 -4.49 2.98 -2.09
N LEU A 76 -3.89 2.02 -1.39
CA LEU A 76 -3.29 0.83 -1.98
C LEU A 76 -4.29 -0.32 -1.85
N SER A 77 -4.22 -1.30 -2.75
CA SER A 77 -5.00 -2.51 -2.66
C SER A 77 -4.20 -3.70 -3.18
N ILE A 78 -4.18 -4.79 -2.41
CA ILE A 78 -3.45 -6.00 -2.73
C ILE A 78 -4.36 -7.21 -2.53
N SER A 79 -4.31 -8.15 -3.47
CA SER A 79 -5.04 -9.42 -3.38
C SER A 79 -4.57 -10.26 -2.19
N LYS A 80 -5.52 -10.74 -1.39
CA LYS A 80 -5.28 -11.72 -0.31
C LYS A 80 -4.66 -13.00 -0.83
N ALA A 81 -5.20 -13.55 -1.92
CA ALA A 81 -4.69 -14.77 -2.52
C ALA A 81 -3.22 -14.65 -2.95
N LEU A 82 -2.82 -13.47 -3.45
CA LEU A 82 -1.42 -13.20 -3.79
C LEU A 82 -0.53 -13.12 -2.55
N MET A 83 -0.97 -12.40 -1.52
CA MET A 83 -0.28 -12.33 -0.22
C MET A 83 -0.11 -13.74 0.37
N ASP A 84 -1.19 -14.52 0.46
CA ASP A 84 -1.20 -15.86 1.01
C ASP A 84 -0.28 -16.81 0.25
N LYS A 85 -0.26 -16.72 -1.09
CA LYS A 85 0.65 -17.49 -1.95
C LYS A 85 2.11 -17.28 -1.54
N TYR A 86 2.54 -16.04 -1.34
CA TYR A 86 3.93 -15.74 -0.99
C TYR A 86 4.24 -15.93 0.50
N ILE A 87 3.27 -15.76 1.39
CA ILE A 87 3.40 -16.14 2.81
C ILE A 87 3.70 -17.65 2.92
N VAL A 88 2.96 -18.49 2.18
CA VAL A 88 3.20 -19.95 2.17
C VAL A 88 4.61 -20.27 1.68
N LYS A 89 5.08 -19.60 0.62
CA LYS A 89 6.44 -19.79 0.11
C LYS A 89 7.52 -19.33 1.09
N LEU A 90 7.34 -18.17 1.74
CA LEU A 90 8.26 -17.67 2.77
C LEU A 90 8.36 -18.63 3.97
N ASN A 91 7.23 -19.17 4.42
CA ASN A 91 7.20 -20.13 5.52
C ASN A 91 7.97 -21.43 5.21
N GLN A 92 8.04 -21.84 3.95
CA GLN A 92 8.80 -23.03 3.54
C GLN A 92 10.32 -22.85 3.67
N ILE A 93 10.81 -21.62 3.48
CA ILE A 93 12.25 -21.30 3.57
C ILE A 93 12.69 -20.96 5.00
N LYS A 94 11.76 -20.98 5.97
CA LYS A 94 11.98 -20.66 7.40
C LYS A 94 12.65 -19.28 7.64
N ASN A 95 12.50 -18.35 6.70
CA ASN A 95 12.98 -16.99 6.89
C ASN A 95 11.88 -16.16 7.55
N SER A 96 11.99 -15.95 8.86
CA SER A 96 11.01 -15.19 9.65
C SER A 96 11.25 -13.68 9.66
N HIS A 97 12.30 -13.20 8.98
CA HIS A 97 12.72 -11.80 9.07
C HIS A 97 12.22 -10.94 7.91
N VAL A 98 11.65 -11.54 6.87
CA VAL A 98 11.15 -10.82 5.68
C VAL A 98 9.62 -10.86 5.65
N SER A 99 9.00 -9.69 5.51
CA SER A 99 7.57 -9.57 5.31
C SER A 99 7.20 -9.85 3.85
N VAL A 100 5.97 -10.32 3.60
CA VAL A 100 5.52 -10.62 2.24
C VAL A 100 5.50 -9.36 1.35
N GLU A 101 5.20 -8.21 1.92
CA GLU A 101 5.20 -6.92 1.23
C GLU A 101 6.61 -6.51 0.77
N GLN A 102 7.64 -6.82 1.56
CA GLN A 102 9.04 -6.56 1.18
C GLN A 102 9.45 -7.36 -0.06
N LEU A 103 8.96 -8.60 -0.20
CA LEU A 103 9.19 -9.41 -1.42
C LEU A 103 8.64 -8.75 -2.68
N PHE A 104 7.58 -7.95 -2.53
CA PHE A 104 6.93 -7.28 -3.64
C PHE A 104 7.66 -6.01 -4.09
N SER A 105 8.83 -5.71 -3.51
CA SER A 105 9.64 -4.58 -3.97
C SER A 105 10.07 -4.77 -5.43
N ILE A 106 9.71 -3.80 -6.29
CA ILE A 106 10.07 -3.81 -7.72
C ILE A 106 11.34 -3.01 -8.03
N LYS A 107 11.84 -2.23 -7.06
CA LYS A 107 13.12 -1.52 -7.13
C LYS A 107 14.14 -2.23 -6.25
N ASP A 108 15.42 -2.00 -6.57
CA ASP A 108 16.52 -2.39 -5.69
C ASP A 108 16.35 -1.72 -4.32
N ILE A 109 16.56 -2.52 -3.27
CA ILE A 109 16.51 -2.04 -1.89
C ILE A 109 17.69 -1.10 -1.67
N TYR A 110 17.41 0.06 -1.10
CA TYR A 110 18.44 1.04 -0.71
C TYR A 110 18.23 1.47 0.75
N LEU A 111 19.26 2.04 1.35
CA LEU A 111 19.19 2.58 2.71
C LEU A 111 18.82 4.06 2.67
N ASP A 112 17.88 4.46 3.53
CA ASP A 112 17.56 5.87 3.73
C ASP A 112 18.61 6.58 4.61
N ASP A 113 18.35 7.85 4.95
CA ASP A 113 19.26 8.65 5.78
C ASP A 113 19.42 8.12 7.23
N ASN A 114 18.61 7.15 7.65
CA ASN A 114 18.64 6.51 8.96
C ASN A 114 19.23 5.09 8.92
N ASP A 115 19.84 4.70 7.79
CA ASP A 115 20.32 3.34 7.53
C ASP A 115 19.17 2.29 7.56
N GLU A 116 17.94 2.70 7.26
CA GLU A 116 16.79 1.78 7.18
C GLU A 116 16.51 1.36 5.73
N GLU A 117 16.18 0.08 5.53
CA GLU A 117 15.89 -0.46 4.20
C GLU A 117 14.56 0.07 3.64
N VAL A 118 14.63 0.60 2.41
CA VAL A 118 13.49 1.11 1.67
C VAL A 118 13.05 0.12 0.60
N TYR A 119 11.75 -0.17 0.58
CA TYR A 119 11.09 -1.09 -0.33
C TYR A 119 10.07 -0.34 -1.17
N THR A 120 9.87 -0.74 -2.43
CA THR A 120 8.92 -0.06 -3.34
C THR A 120 7.86 -1.01 -3.87
N LEU A 121 6.62 -0.86 -3.39
CA LEU A 121 5.48 -1.55 -3.97
C LEU A 121 5.14 -1.02 -5.37
N PRO A 122 4.70 -1.87 -6.31
CA PRO A 122 4.40 -1.45 -7.67
C PRO A 122 3.26 -0.40 -7.74
N PRO A 123 3.32 0.53 -8.72
CA PRO A 123 2.23 1.45 -9.03
C PRO A 123 0.88 0.76 -9.25
N ALA A 124 0.90 -0.47 -9.76
CA ALA A 124 -0.30 -1.28 -9.99
C ALA A 124 -1.10 -1.54 -8.71
N TYR A 125 -0.50 -1.54 -7.53
CA TYR A 125 -1.23 -1.67 -6.27
C TYR A 125 -1.88 -0.36 -5.81
N VAL A 126 -1.54 0.78 -6.42
CA VAL A 126 -2.10 2.08 -6.07
C VAL A 126 -3.45 2.24 -6.77
N LYS A 127 -4.55 2.21 -6.01
CA LYS A 127 -5.92 2.41 -6.51
C LYS A 127 -6.13 3.83 -7.01
N GLY A 128 -5.55 4.80 -6.32
CA GLY A 128 -5.78 6.22 -6.55
C GLY A 128 -5.50 7.05 -5.31
N TYR A 129 -5.85 8.33 -5.36
CA TYR A 129 -5.92 9.17 -4.19
C TYR A 129 -7.20 10.01 -4.13
N PHE A 130 -7.59 10.37 -2.91
CA PHE A 130 -8.68 11.28 -2.61
C PHE A 130 -8.12 12.61 -2.08
N ASN A 131 -8.57 13.72 -2.64
CA ASN A 131 -8.28 15.05 -2.13
C ASN A 131 -9.33 15.45 -1.09
N CYS A 132 -8.95 15.43 0.20
CA CYS A 132 -9.82 15.71 1.33
C CYS A 132 -10.32 17.16 1.37
N LYS A 133 -9.67 18.09 0.66
CA LYS A 133 -10.12 19.50 0.59
C LYS A 133 -11.19 19.73 -0.46
N THR A 134 -11.07 19.10 -1.62
CA THR A 134 -11.97 19.31 -2.77
C THR A 134 -13.03 18.22 -2.90
N GLY A 135 -12.84 17.08 -2.26
CA GLY A 135 -13.66 15.88 -2.46
C GLY A 135 -13.40 15.16 -3.79
N SER A 136 -12.33 15.50 -4.51
CA SER A 136 -12.01 14.89 -5.81
C SER A 136 -11.26 13.57 -5.66
N ILE A 137 -11.56 12.63 -6.55
CA ILE A 137 -10.88 11.34 -6.65
C ILE A 137 -10.07 11.31 -7.95
N VAL A 138 -8.81 10.91 -7.85
CA VAL A 138 -7.96 10.58 -9.00
C VAL A 138 -7.66 9.09 -8.93
N LYS A 139 -8.12 8.34 -9.95
CA LYS A 139 -7.94 6.89 -10.04
C LYS A 139 -6.68 6.57 -10.85
N ASN A 140 -5.99 5.50 -10.48
CA ASN A 140 -4.84 5.03 -11.26
C ASN A 140 -5.33 4.16 -12.42
N ASN A 141 -4.99 4.53 -13.65
CA ASN A 141 -5.37 3.75 -14.83
C ASN A 141 -4.62 2.42 -14.92
N ASN A 142 -3.50 2.29 -14.23
CA ASN A 142 -2.69 1.07 -14.19
C ASN A 142 -3.05 0.17 -12.98
N PHE A 143 -4.10 0.51 -12.22
CA PHE A 143 -4.48 -0.22 -11.03
C PHE A 143 -4.83 -1.68 -11.35
N ASN A 144 -4.09 -2.60 -10.72
CA ASN A 144 -4.31 -4.03 -10.73
C ASN A 144 -3.87 -4.61 -9.37
N PRO A 145 -4.80 -4.90 -8.44
CA PRO A 145 -4.46 -5.43 -7.13
C PRO A 145 -4.01 -6.91 -7.16
N TYR A 146 -4.14 -7.56 -8.32
CA TYR A 146 -3.67 -8.92 -8.58
C TYR A 146 -2.35 -8.96 -9.35
N PHE A 147 -1.70 -7.80 -9.53
CA PHE A 147 -0.44 -7.70 -10.24
C PHE A 147 0.63 -8.59 -9.60
N GLU A 148 1.23 -9.47 -10.39
CA GLU A 148 2.32 -10.34 -9.96
C GLU A 148 3.46 -10.19 -10.96
N ASP A 149 4.60 -9.68 -10.49
CA ASP A 149 5.79 -9.53 -11.31
C ASP A 149 6.74 -10.73 -11.13
N ILE A 150 7.55 -11.02 -12.15
CA ILE A 150 8.60 -12.04 -12.07
C ILE A 150 9.62 -11.71 -10.97
N ILE A 151 9.87 -10.42 -10.72
CA ILE A 151 10.78 -9.92 -9.68
C ILE A 151 10.41 -10.46 -8.29
N PHE A 152 9.12 -10.70 -7.99
CA PHE A 152 8.71 -11.22 -6.67
C PHE A 152 9.26 -12.62 -6.43
N THR A 153 9.28 -13.45 -7.48
CA THR A 153 9.87 -14.79 -7.43
C THR A 153 11.40 -14.72 -7.40
N GLU A 154 12.01 -13.76 -8.11
CA GLU A 154 13.46 -13.53 -8.04
C GLU A 154 13.91 -13.11 -6.64
N ASN A 155 13.18 -12.18 -5.99
CA ASN A 155 13.43 -11.75 -4.62
C ASN A 155 13.34 -12.92 -3.65
N LEU A 156 12.30 -13.76 -3.78
CA LEU A 156 12.18 -14.98 -2.97
C LEU A 156 13.38 -15.94 -3.20
N ASN A 157 13.80 -16.13 -4.45
CA ASN A 157 14.93 -17.01 -4.77
C ASN A 157 16.26 -16.45 -4.23
N LYS A 158 16.44 -15.12 -4.19
CA LYS A 158 17.61 -14.50 -3.55
C LYS A 158 17.68 -14.89 -2.08
N LEU A 159 16.56 -14.89 -1.35
CA LEU A 159 16.50 -15.30 0.05
C LEU A 159 16.79 -16.78 0.28
N MET A 160 16.59 -17.64 -0.72
CA MET A 160 16.90 -19.08 -0.63
C MET A 160 18.37 -19.41 -0.83
N ASN A 161 19.11 -18.51 -1.49
CA ASN A 161 20.52 -18.71 -1.83
C ASN A 161 21.47 -18.00 -0.85
N VAL A 162 20.94 -17.47 0.26
CA VAL A 162 21.68 -16.95 1.43
C VAL A 162 21.69 -18.03 2.50
#